data_AF-A0ABD3ZWG6-F1
#
_entry.id   AF-A0ABD3ZWG6-F1
#
_cell.length_a   1.000
_cell.length_b   1.000
_cell.length_c   1.000
_cell.angle_alpha   90.00
_cell.angle_beta   90.00
_cell.angle_gamma   90.00
#
_symmetry.space_group_name_H-M   'P 1'
#
loop_
_entity.id
_entity.type
_entity.pdbx_description
1 polymer ?
#
loop_
_entity_poly.entity_id
_entity_poly.type
_entity_poly.pdbx_seq_one_letter_code
_entity_poly.pdbx_strand_id
1 'polypeptide(L)'
;MKVMMALLQKEWLEGWKSGKLIWLPIAMMIVGLTQPLTIYYMPDIIAHGGNLPDGMKISFTMPSGSEVMVSTLSQFNTLGMALVIFSVMGCVANERNQGVTALIMSRPVTAALIS
;
A
#
# COMPACT_ATOMS: atom_id res chain seq x y z
N MET A 1 6.57 -32.64 -2.65
CA MET A 1 7.24 -31.32 -2.76
C MET A 1 7.03 -30.62 -4.11
N LYS A 2 7.18 -31.29 -5.27
CA LYS A 2 7.11 -30.64 -6.59
C LYS A 2 5.77 -29.94 -6.91
N VAL A 3 4.64 -30.50 -6.49
CA VAL A 3 3.30 -29.93 -6.75
C VAL A 3 3.07 -28.60 -6.02
N MET A 4 3.43 -28.53 -4.74
CA MET A 4 3.28 -27.28 -3.96
C MET A 4 4.16 -26.16 -4.50
N MET A 5 5.37 -26.50 -4.95
CA MET A 5 6.29 -25.56 -5.59
C MET A 5 5.74 -25.03 -6.93
N ALA A 6 5.11 -25.90 -7.73
CA ALA A 6 4.51 -25.53 -9.01
C ALA A 6 3.28 -24.62 -8.83
N LEU A 7 2.45 -24.88 -7.81
CA LEU A 7 1.31 -24.03 -7.47
C LEU A 7 1.79 -22.63 -7.01
N LEU A 8 2.81 -22.58 -6.15
CA LEU A 8 3.36 -21.33 -5.63
C LEU A 8 4.05 -20.50 -6.73
N GLN A 9 4.73 -21.15 -7.68
CA GLN A 9 5.30 -20.48 -8.85
C GLN A 9 4.22 -19.89 -9.76
N LYS A 10 3.08 -20.59 -9.92
CA LYS A 10 1.95 -20.08 -10.71
C LYS A 10 1.33 -18.84 -10.04
N GLU A 11 1.10 -18.88 -8.72
CA GLU A 11 0.60 -17.74 -7.95
C GLU A 11 1.56 -16.55 -8.01
N TRP A 12 2.87 -16.79 -7.91
CA TRP A 12 3.89 -15.74 -8.04
C TRP A 12 3.85 -15.07 -9.41
N LEU A 13 3.68 -15.85 -10.48
CA LEU A 13 3.59 -15.36 -11.85
C LEU A 13 2.29 -14.56 -12.08
N GLU A 14 1.18 -15.00 -11.50
CA GLU A 14 -0.09 -14.26 -11.50
C GLU A 14 0.01 -12.96 -10.67
N GLY A 15 0.73 -12.99 -9.54
CA GLY A 15 1.08 -11.81 -8.74
C GLY A 15 1.89 -10.78 -9.52
N TRP A 16 2.84 -11.23 -10.34
CA TRP A 16 3.60 -10.39 -11.26
C TRP A 16 2.75 -9.84 -12.41
N LYS A 17 1.97 -10.69 -13.08
CA LYS A 17 1.11 -10.29 -14.20
C LYS A 17 0.02 -9.31 -13.80
N SER A 18 -0.49 -9.42 -12.57
CA SER A 18 -1.50 -8.50 -12.04
C SER A 18 -0.95 -7.10 -11.70
N GLY A 19 0.37 -6.87 -11.81
CA GLY A 19 0.98 -5.57 -11.56
C GLY A 19 1.00 -5.16 -10.09
N LYS A 20 0.42 -5.96 -9.19
CA LYS A 20 0.32 -5.69 -7.74
C LYS A 20 1.68 -5.48 -7.11
N LEU A 21 2.68 -6.26 -7.52
CA LEU A 21 4.05 -6.17 -6.98
C LEU A 21 4.76 -4.87 -7.37
N ILE A 22 4.35 -4.22 -8.46
CA ILE A 22 4.90 -2.94 -8.91
C ILE A 22 4.09 -1.78 -8.33
N TRP A 23 2.76 -1.88 -8.35
CA TRP A 23 1.88 -0.84 -7.83
C TRP A 23 2.02 -0.64 -6.32
N LEU A 24 2.16 -1.71 -5.54
CA LEU A 24 2.22 -1.65 -4.07
C LEU A 24 3.44 -0.83 -3.56
N PRO A 25 4.68 -1.08 -4.01
CA PRO A 25 5.83 -0.23 -3.65
C PRO A 25 5.69 1.22 -4.11
N ILE A 26 5.13 1.45 -5.30
CA ILE A 26 4.92 2.81 -5.81
C ILE A 26 3.96 3.58 -4.91
N ALA A 27 2.84 2.96 -4.53
CA ALA A 27 1.87 3.58 -3.64
C ALA A 27 2.47 3.85 -2.26
N MET A 28 3.29 2.93 -1.73
CA MET A 28 4.03 3.16 -0.48
C MET A 28 5.02 4.32 -0.57
N MET A 29 5.73 4.47 -1.69
CA MET A 29 6.62 5.63 -1.91
C MET A 29 5.84 6.94 -1.91
N ILE A 30 4.70 6.99 -2.61
CA ILE A 30 3.85 8.19 -2.65
C ILE A 30 3.40 8.55 -1.23
N VAL A 31 2.86 7.60 -0.47
CA VAL A 31 2.39 7.83 0.91
C VAL A 31 3.52 8.33 1.81
N GLY A 32 4.72 7.74 1.71
CA GLY A 32 5.88 8.17 2.50
C GLY A 32 6.36 9.59 2.17
N LEU A 33 6.20 10.03 0.92
CA LEU A 33 6.60 11.36 0.48
C LEU A 33 5.56 12.44 0.80
N THR A 34 4.27 12.09 0.89
CA THR A 34 3.19 13.06 1.12
C THR A 34 3.38 13.87 2.39
N GLN A 35 3.78 13.23 3.50
CA GLN A 35 3.90 13.89 4.81
C GLN A 35 5.01 14.96 4.84
N PRO A 36 6.28 14.67 4.48
CA PRO A 36 7.33 15.68 4.45
C PRO A 36 7.06 16.77 3.41
N LEU A 37 6.49 16.41 2.27
CA LEU A 37 6.13 17.38 1.23
C LEU A 37 5.07 18.37 1.73
N THR A 38 4.06 17.86 2.43
CA THR A 38 3.00 18.69 3.03
C THR A 38 3.57 19.64 4.08
N ILE A 39 4.45 19.17 4.96
CA ILE A 39 5.08 20.01 5.98
C ILE A 39 5.94 21.11 5.34
N TYR A 40 6.65 20.79 4.25
CA TYR A 40 7.48 21.75 3.52
C TYR A 40 6.64 22.86 2.87
N TYR A 41 5.56 22.50 2.18
CA TYR A 41 4.70 23.45 1.48
C TYR A 41 3.57 24.03 2.34
N MET A 42 3.43 23.61 3.60
CA MET A 42 2.37 24.09 4.50
C MET A 42 2.28 25.62 4.56
N PRO A 43 3.40 26.37 4.69
CA PRO A 43 3.34 27.84 4.74
C PRO A 43 2.80 28.43 3.43
N ASP A 44 3.23 27.88 2.28
CA ASP A 44 2.79 28.33 0.96
C ASP A 44 1.31 28.01 0.72
N ILE A 45 0.85 26.81 1.13
CA ILE A 45 -0.55 26.40 1.05
C ILE A 45 -1.43 27.36 1.84
N ILE A 46 -1.02 27.74 3.06
CA ILE A 46 -1.78 28.67 3.90
C ILE A 46 -1.76 30.09 3.31
N ALA A 47 -0.61 30.54 2.77
CA ALA A 47 -0.47 31.87 2.17
C ALA A 47 -1.41 32.05 0.95
N HIS A 48 -1.57 31.02 0.12
CA HIS A 48 -2.45 31.04 -1.04
C HIS A 48 -3.90 30.61 -0.70
N GLY A 49 -4.11 29.95 0.44
CA GLY A 49 -5.40 29.43 0.91
C GLY A 49 -6.40 30.49 1.38
N GLY A 50 -6.03 31.76 1.35
CA GLY A 50 -6.96 32.89 1.33
C GLY A 50 -7.88 33.02 2.54
N ASN A 51 -7.35 33.30 3.74
CA ASN A 51 -8.05 34.05 4.80
C ASN A 51 -7.12 34.37 6.00
N LEU A 52 -5.90 34.84 5.76
CA LEU A 52 -5.07 35.36 6.86
C LEU A 52 -5.54 36.80 7.14
N PRO A 53 -6.12 37.12 8.32
CA PRO A 53 -6.45 38.51 8.63
C PRO A 53 -5.18 39.37 8.54
N ASP A 54 -5.29 40.55 7.95
CA ASP A 54 -4.19 41.50 7.75
C ASP A 54 -3.49 41.79 9.09
N GLY A 55 -2.37 41.10 9.35
CA GLY A 55 -1.61 41.22 10.60
C GLY A 55 -1.31 39.89 11.31
N MET A 56 -1.95 38.78 10.93
CA MET A 56 -1.60 37.46 11.47
C MET A 56 -0.33 36.92 10.78
N LYS A 57 0.82 37.33 11.29
CA LYS A 57 2.09 36.65 11.00
C LYS A 57 2.04 35.27 11.67
N ILE A 58 1.49 34.26 11.00
CA ILE A 58 1.64 32.88 11.44
C ILE A 58 3.14 32.57 11.36
N SER A 59 3.83 32.65 12.49
CA SER A 59 5.19 32.18 12.61
C SER A 59 5.15 30.66 12.56
N PHE A 60 5.08 30.10 11.36
CA PHE A 60 5.16 28.67 11.16
C PHE A 60 6.61 28.26 11.44
N THR A 61 6.89 27.84 12.68
CA THR A 61 8.18 27.24 13.01
C THR A 61 8.21 25.89 12.33
N MET A 62 9.05 25.75 11.31
CA MET A 62 9.25 24.47 10.65
C MET A 62 9.70 23.46 11.70
N PRO A 63 8.99 22.33 11.86
CA PRO A 63 9.38 21.30 12.82
C PRO A 63 10.79 20.81 12.50
N SER A 64 11.53 20.40 13.53
CA SER A 64 12.88 19.87 13.36
C SER A 64 12.85 18.65 12.44
N GLY A 65 13.95 18.38 11.72
CA GLY A 65 14.04 17.22 10.83
C GLY A 65 13.76 15.90 11.54
N SER A 66 14.11 15.79 12.83
CA SER A 66 13.77 14.64 13.68
C SER A 66 12.27 14.48 13.90
N GLU A 67 11.54 15.56 14.17
CA GLU A 67 10.08 15.51 14.38
C GLU A 67 9.34 15.17 13.09
N VAL A 68 9.82 15.70 11.94
CA VAL A 68 9.31 15.32 10.62
C VAL A 68 9.54 13.84 10.37
N MET A 69 10.71 13.31 10.70
CA MET A 69 11.01 11.89 10.49
C MET A 69 10.15 10.98 11.38
N VAL A 70 9.98 11.32 12.66
CA VAL A 70 9.14 10.56 13.59
C VAL A 70 7.67 10.58 13.17
N SER A 71 7.15 11.75 12.80
CA SER A 71 5.76 11.88 12.34
C SER A 71 5.52 11.16 11.01
N THR A 72 6.47 11.24 10.08
CA THR A 72 6.42 10.52 8.80
C THR A 72 6.45 9.01 9.02
N LEU A 73 7.31 8.51 9.90
CA LEU A 73 7.40 7.08 10.20
C LEU A 73 6.10 6.56 10.85
N SER A 74 5.52 7.32 11.76
CA SER A 74 4.24 6.97 12.42
C SER A 74 3.08 6.88 11.41
N GLN A 75 2.97 7.86 10.52
CA GLN A 75 1.96 7.84 9.47
C GLN A 75 2.21 6.74 8.45
N PHE A 76 3.47 6.53 8.05
CA PHE A 76 3.85 5.45 7.16
C PHE A 76 3.49 4.09 7.76
N ASN A 77 3.66 3.89 9.07
CA ASN A 77 3.23 2.66 9.72
C ASN A 77 1.71 2.46 9.60
N THR A 78 0.92 3.48 9.93
CA THR A 78 -0.55 3.40 9.89
C THR A 78 -1.09 3.20 8.47
N LEU A 79 -0.71 4.10 7.55
CA LEU A 79 -1.19 4.09 6.17
C LEU A 79 -0.55 2.97 5.36
N GLY A 80 0.74 2.68 5.58
CA GLY A 80 1.43 1.56 4.94
C GLY A 80 0.84 0.22 5.34
N MET A 81 0.52 0.01 6.61
CA MET A 81 -0.18 -1.21 7.05
C MET A 81 -1.58 -1.30 6.43
N ALA A 82 -2.35 -0.22 6.43
CA ALA A 82 -3.67 -0.19 5.79
C ALA A 82 -3.59 -0.55 4.29
N LEU A 83 -2.58 -0.03 3.60
CA LEU A 83 -2.34 -0.28 2.18
C LEU A 83 -2.00 -1.75 1.90
N VAL A 84 -1.18 -2.39 2.75
CA VAL A 84 -0.92 -3.83 2.70
C VAL A 84 -2.20 -4.64 2.93
N ILE A 85 -3.00 -4.27 3.94
CA ILE A 85 -4.28 -4.93 4.22
C ILE A 85 -5.20 -4.84 3.00
N PHE A 86 -5.35 -3.66 2.39
CA PHE A 86 -6.17 -3.49 1.19
C PHE A 86 -5.64 -4.27 -0.01
N SER A 87 -4.32 -4.40 -0.15
CA SER A 87 -3.72 -5.23 -1.20
C SER A 87 -4.04 -6.72 -1.02
N VAL A 88 -3.96 -7.24 0.20
CA VAL A 88 -4.33 -8.63 0.50
C VAL A 88 -5.83 -8.85 0.30
N MET A 89 -6.67 -7.93 0.80
CA MET A 89 -8.11 -7.97 0.57
C MET A 89 -8.46 -7.95 -0.92
N GLY A 90 -7.76 -7.13 -1.72
CA GLY A 90 -7.91 -7.09 -3.17
C GLY A 90 -7.56 -8.43 -3.83
N CYS A 91 -6.58 -9.17 -3.30
CA CYS A 91 -6.26 -10.52 -3.77
C CYS A 91 -7.40 -11.50 -3.50
N VAL A 92 -7.87 -11.55 -2.25
CA VAL A 92 -8.96 -12.45 -1.82
C VAL A 92 -10.26 -12.15 -2.57
N ALA A 93 -10.59 -10.86 -2.76
CA ALA A 93 -11.78 -10.46 -3.51
C ALA A 93 -11.68 -10.86 -4.99
N ASN A 94 -10.50 -10.73 -5.59
CA ASN A 94 -10.27 -11.12 -6.97
C ASN A 94 -10.37 -12.65 -7.17
N GLU A 95 -9.85 -13.45 -6.24
CA GLU A 95 -10.01 -14.92 -6.27
C GLU A 95 -11.48 -15.34 -6.16
N ARG A 96 -12.25 -14.68 -5.28
CA ARG A 96 -13.69 -14.93 -5.12
C ARG A 96 -14.47 -14.59 -6.40
N ASN A 97 -14.11 -13.49 -7.07
CA ASN A 97 -14.75 -13.08 -8.32
C ASN A 97 -14.40 -13.97 -9.52
N GLN A 98 -13.19 -14.55 -9.54
CA GLN A 98 -12.74 -15.41 -10.62
C GLN A 98 -13.25 -16.86 -10.53
N GLY A 99 -14.04 -17.21 -9.50
CA GLY A 99 -14.68 -18.53 -9.37
C GLY A 99 -13.70 -19.70 -9.15
N VAL A 100 -12.41 -19.41 -8.94
CA VAL A 100 -11.34 -20.42 -8.79
C VAL A 100 -11.59 -21.29 -7.54
N THR A 101 -12.19 -20.71 -6.49
CA THR A 101 -12.58 -21.45 -5.27
C THR A 101 -13.56 -22.59 -5.57
N ALA A 102 -14.51 -22.38 -6.49
CA ALA A 102 -15.46 -23.43 -6.88
C ALA A 102 -14.78 -24.53 -7.72
N LEU A 103 -13.77 -24.19 -8.52
CA LEU A 103 -13.04 -25.15 -9.36
C LEU A 103 -12.06 -26.02 -8.54
N ILE A 104 -11.43 -25.46 -7.50
CA ILE A 104 -10.57 -26.18 -6.56
C ILE A 104 -11.41 -27.06 -5.61
N MET A 105 -12.59 -26.60 -5.18
CA MET A 105 -13.47 -27.40 -4.31
C MET A 105 -14.29 -28.47 -5.05
N SER A 106 -14.56 -28.31 -6.35
CA SER A 106 -15.32 -29.29 -7.15
C SER A 106 -14.46 -30.38 -7.79
N ARG A 107 -13.14 -30.19 -7.87
CA ARG A 107 -12.20 -31.23 -8.30
C ARG A 107 -11.33 -31.61 -7.11
N PRO A 108 -11.40 -32.85 -6.58
CA PRO A 108 -10.45 -33.28 -5.58
C PRO A 108 -9.06 -33.10 -6.18
N VAL A 109 -8.22 -32.28 -5.55
CA VAL A 109 -6.79 -32.24 -5.85
C VAL A 109 -6.24 -33.56 -5.32
N THR A 110 -6.35 -34.61 -6.13
CA THR A 110 -5.94 -35.94 -5.71
C THR A 110 -4.44 -35.89 -5.48
N ALA A 111 -4.03 -36.02 -4.22
CA ALA A 111 -2.64 -36.22 -3.80
C ALA A 111 -2.10 -37.61 -4.21
N ALA A 112 -2.65 -38.25 -5.25
CA ALA A 112 -2.44 -39.66 -5.59
C ALA A 112 -1.88 -39.87 -7.02
N LEU A 113 -0.90 -39.06 -7.41
CA LEU A 113 0.05 -39.45 -8.48
C LEU A 113 1.49 -39.28 -7.98
N ILE A 114 1.72 -39.76 -6.76
CA ILE A 114 3.03 -40.22 -6.30
C ILE A 114 2.86 -41.68 -5.92
N SER A 115 2.87 -42.54 -6.93
CA SER A 115 3.25 -43.96 -6.85
C SER A 115 4.27 -44.18 -7.95
#